data_AF-A0A7X2NQC8-F1
#
_entry.id   AF-A0A7X2NQC8-F1
#
_cell.length_a   1.000
_cell.length_b   1.000
_cell.length_c   1.000
_cell.angle_alpha   90.00
_cell.angle_beta   90.00
_cell.angle_gamma   90.00
#
_symmetry.space_group_name_H-M   'P 1'
#
loop_
_entity.id
_entity.type
_entity.pdbx_description
1 polymer ?
#
loop_
_entity_poly.entity_id
_entity_poly.type
_entity_poly.pdbx_seq_one_letter_code
_entity_poly.pdbx_strand_id
1 'polypeptide(L)'
;MKLIVNTHEYEINEGSTFSAIGMTAKTMAEFDAIYADLKDCTHVNLDGTEHTNLVPESVMMNCKLSGEITMTFVLREKTHDELVQDQINELQNALAELAGGEI
;
A
#
# COMPACT_ATOMS: atom_id res chain seq x y z
N MET A 1 -14.13 -3.33 -10.67
CA MET A 1 -12.91 -2.49 -10.61
C MET A 1 -11.78 -3.38 -10.14
N LYS A 2 -10.56 -3.18 -10.64
CA LYS A 2 -9.41 -4.02 -10.29
C LYS A 2 -8.28 -3.18 -9.72
N LEU A 3 -7.68 -3.68 -8.65
CA LEU A 3 -6.46 -3.15 -8.08
C LEU A 3 -5.33 -4.16 -8.32
N ILE A 4 -4.21 -3.69 -8.83
CA ILE A 4 -2.99 -4.49 -8.88
C ILE A 4 -2.02 -3.90 -7.85
N VAL A 5 -1.60 -4.74 -6.90
CA VAL A 5 -0.61 -4.40 -5.89
C VAL A 5 0.59 -5.30 -6.14
N ASN A 6 1.75 -4.72 -6.46
CA ASN A 6 2.93 -5.46 -6.90
C ASN A 6 2.61 -6.39 -8.09
N THR A 7 2.42 -7.69 -7.84
CA THR A 7 2.05 -8.72 -8.83
C THR A 7 0.70 -9.37 -8.58
N HIS A 8 -0.02 -8.98 -7.53
CA HIS A 8 -1.29 -9.57 -7.14
C HIS A 8 -2.46 -8.70 -7.62
N GLU A 9 -3.46 -9.33 -8.20
CA GLU A 9 -4.68 -8.68 -8.67
C GLU A 9 -5.81 -8.92 -7.66
N TYR A 10 -6.50 -7.85 -7.30
CA TYR A 10 -7.60 -7.86 -6.37
C TYR A 10 -8.85 -7.23 -6.97
N GLU A 11 -9.99 -7.88 -6.75
CA GLU A 11 -11.29 -7.29 -7.03
C GLU A 11 -11.65 -6.31 -5.90
N ILE A 12 -11.98 -5.08 -6.28
CA ILE A 12 -12.35 -4.03 -5.34
C ILE A 12 -13.78 -3.55 -5.60
N ASN A 13 -14.40 -3.03 -4.54
CA ASN A 13 -15.77 -2.54 -4.53
C ASN A 13 -15.91 -1.35 -5.50
N GLU A 14 -17.09 -1.22 -6.12
CA GLU A 14 -17.39 -0.06 -6.97
C GLU A 14 -17.30 1.26 -6.19
N GLY A 15 -16.73 2.28 -6.82
CA GLY A 15 -16.51 3.59 -6.21
C GLY A 15 -15.25 3.70 -5.35
N SER A 16 -14.44 2.64 -5.26
CA SER A 16 -13.11 2.71 -4.65
C SER A 16 -12.23 3.71 -5.40
N THR A 17 -11.37 4.40 -4.66
CA THR A 17 -10.33 5.30 -5.20
C THR A 17 -8.96 4.83 -4.73
N PHE A 18 -7.89 5.37 -5.32
CA PHE A 18 -6.53 5.05 -4.85
C PHE A 18 -6.36 5.39 -3.37
N SER A 19 -7.05 6.44 -2.90
CA SER A 19 -7.01 6.91 -1.50
C SER A 19 -7.94 6.16 -0.56
N ALA A 20 -8.91 5.39 -1.08
CA ALA A 20 -9.87 4.63 -0.29
C ALA A 20 -10.28 3.37 -1.07
N ILE A 21 -9.52 2.30 -0.84
CA ILE A 21 -9.68 1.02 -1.52
C ILE A 21 -10.61 0.13 -0.68
N GLY A 22 -11.84 -0.05 -1.14
CA GLY A 22 -12.82 -0.93 -0.51
C GLY A 22 -12.76 -2.34 -1.07
N MET A 23 -12.70 -3.36 -0.22
CA MET A 23 -12.57 -4.77 -0.61
C MET A 23 -13.41 -5.65 0.30
N THR A 24 -13.67 -6.90 -0.13
CA THR A 24 -14.38 -7.90 0.68
C THR A 24 -13.59 -9.19 0.69
N ALA A 25 -13.19 -9.66 1.88
CA ALA A 25 -12.61 -10.99 2.07
C ALA A 25 -13.65 -11.95 2.64
N LYS A 26 -13.53 -13.21 2.24
CA LYS A 26 -14.38 -14.32 2.70
C LYS A 26 -13.86 -14.94 3.99
N THR A 27 -12.57 -14.79 4.28
CA THR A 27 -11.92 -15.35 5.46
C THR A 27 -10.94 -14.37 6.08
N MET A 28 -10.60 -14.56 7.36
CA MET A 28 -9.57 -13.75 8.02
C MET A 28 -8.18 -13.97 7.42
N ALA A 29 -7.87 -15.19 6.98
CA ALA A 29 -6.59 -15.48 6.32
C ALA A 29 -6.43 -14.71 4.99
N GLU A 30 -7.52 -14.53 4.25
CA GLU A 30 -7.54 -13.70 3.04
C GLU A 30 -7.38 -12.22 3.37
N PHE A 31 -8.04 -11.73 4.44
CA PHE A 31 -7.80 -10.38 4.96
C PHE A 31 -6.33 -10.17 5.33
N ASP A 32 -5.72 -11.08 6.08
CA ASP A 32 -4.33 -10.97 6.53
C ASP A 32 -3.36 -10.94 5.34
N ALA A 33 -3.62 -11.74 4.29
CA ALA A 33 -2.83 -11.73 3.06
C ALA A 33 -2.94 -10.40 2.31
N ILE A 34 -4.17 -9.90 2.12
CA ILE A 34 -4.42 -8.59 1.47
C ILE A 34 -3.78 -7.46 2.28
N TYR A 35 -3.91 -7.50 3.61
CA TYR A 35 -3.34 -6.50 4.50
C TYR A 35 -1.81 -6.50 4.44
N ALA A 36 -1.17 -7.66 4.44
CA ALA A 36 0.29 -7.75 4.31
C ALA A 36 0.77 -7.12 3.01
N ASP A 37 0.09 -7.37 1.89
CA ASP A 37 0.42 -6.80 0.59
C ASP A 37 0.23 -5.28 0.54
N LEU A 38 -0.87 -4.77 1.09
CA LEU A 38 -1.21 -3.35 1.06
C LEU A 38 -0.45 -2.52 2.09
N LYS A 39 -0.05 -3.10 3.22
CA LYS A 39 0.69 -2.39 4.27
C LYS A 39 2.06 -1.94 3.79
N ASP A 40 2.70 -2.74 2.94
CA ASP A 40 4.03 -2.42 2.43
C ASP A 40 3.99 -1.93 0.96
N CYS A 41 2.78 -1.61 0.45
CA CYS A 41 2.65 -1.14 -0.92
C CYS A 41 3.15 0.30 -1.05
N THR A 42 4.08 0.49 -1.98
CA THR A 42 4.56 1.81 -2.42
C THR A 42 4.02 2.18 -3.80
N HIS A 43 3.41 1.22 -4.49
CA HIS A 43 2.86 1.36 -5.83
C HIS A 43 1.58 0.53 -5.95
N VAL A 44 0.56 1.11 -6.60
CA VAL A 44 -0.65 0.38 -7.02
C VAL A 44 -1.07 0.82 -8.42
N ASN A 45 -1.71 -0.09 -9.15
CA ASN A 45 -2.40 0.25 -10.39
C ASN A 45 -3.91 0.12 -10.18
N LEU A 46 -4.63 1.22 -10.42
CA LEU A 46 -6.08 1.29 -10.32
C LEU A 46 -6.66 1.57 -11.70
N ASP A 47 -7.39 0.60 -12.26
CA ASP A 47 -8.05 0.70 -13.58
C ASP A 47 -7.11 1.22 -14.70
N GLY A 48 -5.84 0.81 -14.68
CA GLY A 48 -4.82 1.20 -15.66
C GLY A 48 -4.05 2.47 -15.30
N THR A 49 -4.41 3.17 -14.23
CA THR A 49 -3.68 4.33 -13.71
C THR A 49 -2.69 3.88 -12.64
N GLU A 50 -1.41 4.16 -12.88
CA GLU A 50 -0.34 3.90 -11.94
C GLU A 50 -0.22 5.02 -10.89
N HIS A 51 -0.24 4.63 -9.61
CA HIS A 51 0.05 5.50 -8.48
C HIS A 51 1.30 4.97 -7.76
N THR A 52 2.25 5.86 -7.48
CA THR A 52 3.54 5.52 -6.88
C THR A 52 3.79 6.37 -5.63
N ASN A 53 4.81 6.01 -4.86
CA ASN A 53 5.17 6.64 -3.59
C ASN A 53 3.99 6.69 -2.62
N LEU A 54 3.26 5.58 -2.52
CA LEU A 54 2.13 5.47 -1.61
C LEU A 54 2.59 5.10 -0.21
N VAL A 55 1.84 5.56 0.78
CA VAL A 55 1.95 5.13 2.17
C VAL A 55 0.55 4.83 2.72
N PRO A 56 0.37 3.73 3.47
CA PRO A 56 -0.90 3.44 4.12
C PRO A 56 -1.10 4.36 5.32
N GLU A 57 -2.32 4.91 5.45
CA GLU A 57 -2.68 5.72 6.61
C GLU A 57 -3.50 4.94 7.63
N SER A 58 -4.50 4.21 7.16
CA SER A 58 -5.39 3.46 8.03
C SER A 58 -6.05 2.29 7.32
N VAL A 59 -6.46 1.31 8.11
CA VAL A 59 -7.27 0.18 7.65
C VAL A 59 -8.49 0.10 8.53
N MET A 60 -9.67 0.12 7.90
CA MET A 60 -10.93 -0.13 8.55
C MET A 60 -11.41 -1.53 8.18
N MET A 61 -11.75 -2.33 9.19
CA MET A 61 -12.32 -3.66 9.01
C MET A 61 -13.72 -3.69 9.62
N ASN A 62 -14.68 -4.24 8.89
CA ASN A 62 -16.04 -4.42 9.35
C ASN A 62 -16.55 -5.82 8.97
N CYS A 63 -16.85 -6.62 9.99
CA CYS A 63 -17.38 -7.97 9.82
C CYS A 63 -18.91 -7.92 9.82
N LYS A 64 -19.52 -8.30 8.70
CA LYS A 64 -20.97 -8.43 8.60
C LYS A 64 -21.44 -9.69 9.31
N LEU A 65 -22.69 -9.67 9.78
CA LEU A 65 -23.37 -10.83 10.37
C LEU A 65 -23.48 -12.03 9.41
N SER A 66 -23.33 -11.81 8.10
CA SER A 66 -23.24 -12.85 7.08
C SER A 66 -21.92 -13.63 7.06
N GLY A 67 -20.92 -13.20 7.86
CA GLY A 67 -19.57 -13.77 7.84
C GLY A 67 -18.63 -13.13 6.80
N GLU A 68 -19.12 -12.17 6.02
CA GLU A 68 -18.28 -11.38 5.10
C GLU A 68 -17.45 -10.34 5.86
N ILE A 69 -16.17 -10.23 5.51
CA ILE A 69 -15.26 -9.22 6.07
C ILE A 69 -15.09 -8.14 5.01
N THR A 70 -15.71 -6.99 5.23
CA THR A 70 -15.47 -5.80 4.42
C THR A 70 -14.29 -5.01 5.00
N MET A 71 -13.40 -4.54 4.15
CA MET A 71 -12.24 -3.76 4.55
C MET A 71 -12.08 -2.54 3.66
N THR A 72 -11.55 -1.47 4.23
CA THR A 72 -11.21 -0.25 3.51
C THR A 72 -9.79 0.17 3.87
N PHE A 73 -8.92 0.17 2.87
CA PHE A 73 -7.55 0.66 2.99
C PHE A 73 -7.49 2.11 2.55
N VAL A 74 -7.04 2.97 3.46
CA VAL A 74 -6.77 4.37 3.15
C VAL A 74 -5.30 4.50 2.83
N LEU A 75 -5.00 4.83 1.58
CA LEU A 75 -3.65 5.14 1.12
C LEU A 75 -3.55 6.65 0.85
N ARG A 76 -2.34 7.17 0.95
CA ARG A 76 -2.03 8.50 0.44
C ARG A 76 -0.73 8.47 -0.33
N GLU A 77 -0.55 9.47 -1.18
CA GLU A 77 0.75 9.75 -1.77
C GLU A 77 1.67 10.41 -0.72
N LYS A 78 2.96 10.11 -0.81
CA LYS A 78 3.98 10.79 -0.03
C LYS A 78 3.97 12.27 -0.37
N THR A 79 4.08 13.08 0.67
CA THR A 79 4.27 14.51 0.52
C THR A 79 5.66 14.81 -0.03
N HIS A 80 5.84 16.03 -0.56
CA HIS A 80 7.14 16.46 -1.06
C HIS A 80 8.24 16.34 0.01
N ASP A 81 7.93 16.70 1.26
CA ASP A 81 8.89 16.65 2.35
C ASP A 81 9.34 15.21 2.68
N GLU A 82 8.42 14.25 2.62
CA GLU A 82 8.74 12.82 2.81
C GLU A 82 9.62 12.29 1.68
N LEU A 83 9.32 12.65 0.43
CA LEU A 83 10.16 12.28 -0.72
C LEU A 83 11.57 12.86 -0.60
N VAL A 84 11.69 14.10 -0.12
CA VAL A 84 12.98 14.74 0.12
C VAL A 84 13.73 14.04 1.25
N GLN A 85 13.05 13.68 2.34
CA GLN A 85 13.67 12.92 3.43
C GLN A 85 14.17 11.56 2.98
N ASP A 86 13.40 10.83 2.17
CA ASP A 86 13.84 9.54 1.62
C ASP A 86 15.12 9.69 0.79
N GLN A 87 15.17 10.69 -0.10
CA GLN A 87 16.37 10.98 -0.89
C GLN A 87 17.57 11.37 -0.03
N ILE A 88 17.35 12.15 1.04
CA ILE A 88 18.40 12.50 1.99
C ILE A 88 18.93 11.25 2.69
N ASN A 89 18.05 10.36 3.15
CA ASN A 89 18.42 9.12 3.82
C ASN A 89 19.19 8.19 2.88
N GLU A 90 18.76 8.05 1.62
CA GLU A 90 19.47 7.28 0.60
C GLU A 90 20.88 7.84 0.35
N LEU A 91 21.01 9.16 0.21
CA LEU A 91 22.31 9.81 0.05
C LEU A 91 23.21 9.61 1.28
N GLN A 92 22.66 9.69 2.48
CA GLN A 92 23.40 9.44 3.73
C GLN A 92 23.87 7.99 3.83
N ASN A 93 23.03 7.02 3.46
CA ASN A 93 23.40 5.61 3.43
C ASN A 93 24.49 5.36 2.38
N ALA A 94 24.35 5.88 1.16
CA ALA A 94 25.37 5.76 0.13
C ALA A 94 26.72 6.37 0.55
N LEU A 95 26.69 7.52 1.23
CA LEU A 95 27.89 8.14 1.79
C LEU A 95 28.52 7.31 2.91
N ALA A 96 27.70 6.72 3.79
CA ALA A 96 28.18 5.85 4.87
C ALA A 96 28.81 4.56 4.32
N GLU A 97 28.23 3.96 3.28
CA GLU A 97 28.80 2.80 2.59
C GLU A 97 30.15 3.12 1.93
N LEU A 98 30.26 4.31 1.31
CA LEU A 98 31.53 4.77 0.72
C LEU A 98 32.60 5.08 1.78
N ALA A 99 32.20 5.57 2.96
CA ALA A 99 33.12 5.86 4.07
C ALA A 99 33.48 4.61 4.89
N GLY A 100 32.67 3.56 4.84
CA GLY A 100 32.85 2.28 5.55
C GLY A 100 33.50 1.16 4.70
N GLY A 101 33.78 1.41 3.42
CA GLY A 101 34.51 0.50 2.55
C GLY A 101 36.02 0.48 2.86
N GLU A 102 36.43 -0.54 3.62
CA GLU A 102 37.79 -1.11 3.78
C GLU A 102 39.00 -0.13 3.79
N ILE A 103 39.61 0.01 4.98
CA ILE A 103 41.07 0.17 5.14
C ILE A 103 41.62 -1.12 5.73
#